data_AF-A0A6M3M4Y1-F1
#
_entry.id   AF-A0A6M3M4Y1-F1
#
_cell.length_a   1.000
_cell.length_b   1.000
_cell.length_c   1.000
_cell.angle_alpha   90.00
_cell.angle_beta   90.00
_cell.angle_gamma   90.00
#
_symmetry.space_group_name_H-M   'P 1'
#
loop_
_entity.id
_entity.type
_entity.pdbx_description
1 polymer ?
#
loop_
_entity_poly.entity_id
_entity_poly.type
_entity_poly.pdbx_seq_one_letter_code
_entity_poly.pdbx_strand_id
1 'polypeptide(L)'
;MIKGDYDRLKELAKFNMCAEHHTPLEVAWSSSEKSYFLRCGVCEATNTLTRQLSLTQEYKAGADIPEPIKSNIEKARRRRQMQQGKQDAIFKLEGIPNKDLATGEMLLPEQVKALMDYAFKYHLDPFRGHLVLMYGKPYITIDGYLYHAFISRQPYTLSSRPMLTQEEKQYKIGKTDHGWLATVTFTESGNTFTGTGIVTYEEMTTKSPRDNTKLRSPVVAFHPWQLAQKRAEWQALRRAFPIGESQE
;
A
#
# COMPACT_ATOMS: atom_id res chain seq x y z
N MET A 1 -18.16 -28.27 31.52
CA MET A 1 -16.81 -28.80 31.22
C MET A 1 -16.42 -28.27 29.86
N ILE A 2 -15.27 -27.61 29.75
CA ILE A 2 -14.80 -27.05 28.47
C ILE A 2 -14.10 -28.15 27.68
N LYS A 3 -14.71 -28.55 26.55
CA LYS A 3 -14.24 -29.64 25.67
C LYS A 3 -13.81 -29.09 24.32
N GLY A 4 -12.95 -29.81 23.61
CA GLY A 4 -12.52 -29.42 22.27
C GLY A 4 -11.37 -30.24 21.72
N ASP A 5 -10.82 -29.77 20.62
CA ASP A 5 -9.60 -30.30 20.02
C ASP A 5 -8.38 -30.09 20.93
N TYR A 6 -7.46 -31.06 20.94
CA TYR A 6 -6.30 -31.04 21.83
C TYR A 6 -5.43 -29.78 21.66
N ASP A 7 -5.13 -29.38 20.42
CA ASP A 7 -4.23 -28.25 20.16
C ASP A 7 -4.90 -26.94 20.56
N ARG A 8 -6.19 -26.79 20.25
CA ARG A 8 -6.99 -25.63 20.68
C ARG A 8 -7.06 -25.52 22.20
N LEU A 9 -7.29 -26.63 22.91
CA LEU A 9 -7.32 -26.63 24.37
C LEU A 9 -5.95 -26.33 24.97
N LYS A 10 -4.87 -26.81 24.34
CA LYS A 10 -3.49 -26.52 24.75
C LYS A 10 -3.14 -25.04 24.58
N GLU A 11 -3.61 -24.39 23.52
CA GLU A 11 -3.47 -22.94 23.37
C GLU A 11 -4.27 -22.15 24.41
N LEU A 12 -5.51 -22.58 24.70
CA LEU A 12 -6.32 -21.98 25.75
C LEU A 12 -5.65 -22.10 27.13
N ALA A 13 -5.07 -23.25 27.45
CA ALA A 13 -4.38 -23.48 28.72
C ALA A 13 -3.15 -22.58 28.93
N LYS A 14 -2.49 -22.12 27.86
CA LYS A 14 -1.31 -21.23 27.95
C LYS A 14 -1.61 -19.84 28.51
N PHE A 15 -2.81 -19.32 28.26
CA PHE A 15 -3.17 -17.93 28.58
C PHE A 15 -4.31 -17.82 29.60
N ASN A 16 -4.78 -18.94 30.13
CA ASN A 16 -5.91 -18.97 31.05
C ASN A 16 -5.60 -19.88 32.25
N MET A 17 -6.22 -19.55 33.37
CA MET A 17 -6.21 -20.33 34.60
C MET A 17 -7.64 -20.71 34.97
N CYS A 18 -7.78 -21.68 35.88
CA CYS A 18 -9.06 -21.97 36.49
C CYS A 18 -9.61 -20.73 37.19
N ALA A 19 -10.86 -20.33 36.89
CA ALA A 19 -11.44 -19.15 37.52
C ALA A 19 -11.69 -19.31 39.02
N GLU A 20 -11.95 -20.54 39.46
CA GLU A 20 -12.26 -20.86 40.87
C GLU A 20 -10.99 -21.01 41.72
N HIS A 21 -9.99 -21.72 41.20
CA HIS A 21 -8.79 -22.11 41.97
C HIS A 21 -7.54 -21.29 41.62
N HIS A 22 -7.60 -20.45 40.57
CA HIS A 22 -6.46 -19.68 40.07
C HIS A 22 -5.19 -20.51 39.79
N THR A 23 -5.36 -21.77 39.40
CA THR A 23 -4.28 -22.70 39.05
C THR A 23 -4.14 -22.88 37.54
N PRO A 24 -2.93 -23.22 37.04
CA PRO A 24 -2.71 -23.55 35.64
C PRO A 24 -3.62 -24.69 35.17
N LEU A 25 -4.00 -24.63 33.90
CA LEU A 25 -4.87 -25.63 33.29
C LEU A 25 -4.06 -26.67 32.54
N GLU A 26 -4.56 -27.91 32.56
CA GLU A 26 -4.01 -29.03 31.81
C GLU A 26 -5.09 -29.63 30.91
N VAL A 27 -4.67 -30.16 29.76
CA VAL A 27 -5.54 -30.89 28.85
C VAL A 27 -5.55 -32.36 29.26
N ALA A 28 -6.73 -32.90 29.55
CA ALA A 28 -6.95 -34.30 29.90
C ALA A 28 -7.90 -34.99 28.92
N TRP A 29 -7.80 -36.31 28.81
CA TRP A 29 -8.68 -37.14 27.99
C TRP A 29 -9.74 -37.84 28.84
N SER A 30 -11.02 -37.73 28.44
CA SER A 30 -12.13 -38.45 29.08
C SER A 30 -12.46 -39.70 28.27
N SER A 31 -12.28 -40.89 28.87
CA SER A 31 -12.61 -42.16 28.22
C SER A 31 -14.12 -42.39 28.07
N SER A 32 -14.93 -41.89 29.00
CA SER A 32 -16.39 -42.00 28.98
C SER A 32 -17.00 -41.18 27.86
N GLU A 33 -16.50 -39.97 27.63
CA GLU A 33 -17.03 -39.03 26.66
C GLU A 33 -16.25 -39.01 25.34
N LYS A 34 -15.15 -39.77 25.26
CA LYS A 34 -14.23 -39.84 24.10
C LYS A 34 -13.82 -38.44 23.59
N SER A 35 -13.46 -37.55 24.50
CA SER A 35 -13.09 -36.17 24.16
C SER A 35 -12.01 -35.60 25.08
N TYR A 36 -11.27 -34.59 24.59
CA TYR A 36 -10.35 -33.80 25.42
C TYR A 36 -11.09 -32.68 26.15
N PHE A 37 -10.65 -32.37 27.36
CA PHE A 37 -11.20 -31.31 28.19
C PHE A 37 -10.12 -30.62 29.04
N LEU A 38 -10.43 -29.42 29.55
CA LEU A 38 -9.57 -28.70 30.48
C LEU A 38 -9.88 -29.05 31.93
N ARG A 39 -8.84 -29.36 32.68
CA ARG A 39 -8.89 -29.52 34.14
C ARG A 39 -7.85 -28.66 34.82
N CYS A 40 -8.06 -28.41 36.10
CA CYS A 40 -7.04 -27.84 36.96
C CYS A 40 -6.54 -28.90 37.93
N GLY A 41 -5.43 -28.66 38.63
CA GLY A 41 -4.88 -29.63 39.60
C GLY A 41 -5.80 -29.94 40.80
N VAL A 42 -6.87 -29.16 40.98
CA VAL A 42 -7.82 -29.25 42.10
C VAL A 42 -9.22 -29.72 41.67
N CYS A 43 -9.65 -29.30 40.48
CA CYS A 43 -10.99 -29.52 39.95
C CYS A 43 -10.97 -30.58 38.86
N GLU A 44 -11.85 -31.59 38.96
CA GLU A 44 -11.95 -32.64 37.96
C GLU A 44 -12.32 -32.10 36.57
N ALA A 45 -13.13 -31.04 36.49
CA ALA A 45 -13.51 -30.40 35.25
C ALA A 45 -13.70 -28.89 35.42
N THR A 46 -12.96 -28.08 34.66
CA THR A 46 -13.12 -26.63 34.70
C THR A 46 -14.29 -26.17 33.81
N ASN A 47 -15.17 -25.35 34.38
CA ASN A 47 -16.32 -24.76 33.66
C ASN A 47 -16.08 -23.31 33.24
N THR A 48 -15.23 -22.60 33.97
CA THR A 48 -14.97 -21.16 33.82
C THR A 48 -13.46 -20.89 33.78
N LEU A 49 -13.07 -19.99 32.88
CA LEU A 49 -11.67 -19.61 32.65
C LEU A 49 -11.47 -18.15 33.04
N THR A 50 -10.35 -17.88 33.70
CA THR A 50 -9.88 -16.51 33.90
C THR A 50 -8.59 -16.34 33.11
N ARG A 51 -8.53 -15.30 32.29
CA ARG A 51 -7.34 -15.00 31.50
C ARG A 51 -6.18 -14.63 32.42
N GLN A 52 -5.05 -15.30 32.27
CA GLN A 52 -3.81 -14.88 32.90
C GLN A 52 -3.31 -13.64 32.16
N LEU A 53 -3.30 -12.51 32.88
CA LEU A 53 -2.78 -11.27 32.34
C LEU A 53 -1.25 -11.38 32.24
N SER A 54 -0.67 -10.79 31.20
CA SER A 54 0.78 -10.59 31.19
C SER A 54 1.16 -9.58 32.29
N LEU A 55 2.38 -9.65 32.81
CA LEU A 55 2.90 -8.68 33.80
C LEU A 55 2.71 -7.22 33.35
N THR A 56 2.75 -6.96 32.04
CA THR A 56 2.49 -5.62 31.48
C THR A 56 1.01 -5.22 31.53
N GLN A 57 0.10 -6.18 31.37
CA GLN A 57 -1.34 -5.95 31.52
C GLN A 57 -1.74 -5.81 32.99
N GLU A 58 -1.16 -6.62 33.88
CA GLU A 58 -1.32 -6.48 35.33
C GLU A 58 -0.86 -5.10 35.80
N TYR A 59 0.31 -4.65 35.32
CA TYR A 59 0.83 -3.30 35.61
C TYR A 59 -0.14 -2.21 35.15
N LYS A 60 -0.72 -2.34 33.95
CA LYS A 60 -1.71 -1.39 33.42
C LYS A 60 -3.04 -1.43 34.18
N ALA A 61 -3.40 -2.57 34.76
CA ALA A 61 -4.59 -2.73 35.59
C ALA A 61 -4.39 -2.22 37.03
N GLY A 62 -3.18 -1.74 37.38
CA GLY A 62 -2.86 -1.21 38.70
C GLY A 62 -2.47 -2.26 39.73
N ALA A 63 -2.11 -3.48 39.31
CA ALA A 63 -1.63 -4.52 40.21
C ALA A 63 -0.27 -4.13 40.83
N ASP A 64 -0.04 -4.53 42.08
CA ASP A 64 1.24 -4.31 42.74
C ASP A 64 2.25 -5.38 42.32
N ILE A 65 3.20 -4.95 41.48
CA ILE A 65 4.23 -5.80 40.87
C ILE A 65 5.60 -5.45 41.47
N PRO A 66 6.53 -6.41 41.60
CA PRO A 66 7.89 -6.13 42.06
C PRO A 66 8.60 -5.02 41.27
N GLU A 67 9.33 -4.16 41.98
CA GLU A 67 10.01 -2.99 41.43
C GLU A 67 10.93 -3.27 40.21
N PRO A 68 11.69 -4.40 40.17
CA PRO A 68 12.51 -4.72 39.00
C PRO A 68 11.70 -4.88 37.71
N ILE A 69 10.49 -5.44 37.81
CA ILE A 69 9.60 -5.68 36.67
C ILE A 69 8.94 -4.37 36.24
N LYS A 70 8.48 -3.54 37.20
CA LYS A 70 7.94 -2.20 36.92
C LYS A 70 8.95 -1.35 36.15
N SER A 71 10.20 -1.28 36.62
CA SER A 71 11.29 -0.55 35.96
C SER A 71 11.54 -1.05 34.53
N ASN A 72 11.51 -2.36 34.31
CA ASN A 72 11.70 -2.94 32.97
C ASN A 72 10.56 -2.60 32.01
N ILE A 73 9.30 -2.67 32.48
CA ILE A 73 8.11 -2.30 31.70
C ILE A 73 8.19 -0.81 31.31
N GLU A 74 8.54 0.06 32.26
CA GLU A 74 8.68 1.50 32.01
C GLU A 74 9.82 1.82 31.05
N LYS A 75 11.00 1.19 31.21
CA LYS A 75 12.12 1.35 30.27
C LYS A 75 11.75 0.91 28.86
N ALA A 76 11.06 -0.23 28.73
CA ALA A 76 10.58 -0.72 27.43
C ALA A 76 9.55 0.25 26.80
N ARG A 77 8.64 0.80 27.61
CA ARG A 77 7.68 1.82 27.17
C ARG A 77 8.38 3.09 26.70
N ARG A 78 9.36 3.62 27.46
CA ARG A 78 10.17 4.78 27.08
C ARG A 78 10.93 4.55 25.79
N ARG A 79 11.56 3.38 25.62
CA ARG A 79 12.25 3.01 24.37
C ARG A 79 11.29 3.00 23.17
N ARG A 80 10.10 2.41 23.32
CA ARG A 80 9.06 2.41 22.26
C ARG A 80 8.57 3.82 21.93
N GLN A 81 8.35 4.66 22.94
CA GLN A 81 7.95 6.06 22.73
C GLN A 81 9.03 6.87 22.02
N MET A 82 10.32 6.67 22.35
CA MET A 82 11.44 7.29 21.63
C MET A 82 11.54 6.80 20.18
N GLN A 83 11.29 5.52 19.92
CA GLN A 83 11.27 4.96 18.57
C GLN A 83 10.07 5.48 17.76
N GLN A 84 8.88 5.55 18.35
CA GLN A 84 7.69 6.13 17.72
C GLN A 84 7.86 7.62 17.45
N GLY A 85 8.40 8.40 18.41
CA GLY A 85 8.66 9.82 18.19
C GLY A 85 9.70 10.09 17.10
N LYS A 86 10.69 9.20 16.92
CA LYS A 86 11.63 9.27 15.77
C LYS A 86 10.96 8.90 14.45
N GLN A 87 10.03 7.95 14.45
CA GLN A 87 9.26 7.62 13.24
C GLN A 87 8.30 8.77 12.89
N ASP A 88 7.54 9.32 13.82
CA ASP A 88 6.60 10.41 13.54
C ASP A 88 7.28 11.72 13.10
N ALA A 89 8.51 11.98 13.58
CA ALA A 89 9.30 13.15 13.17
C ALA A 89 9.90 13.05 11.76
N ILE A 90 10.04 11.84 11.19
CA ILE A 90 10.60 11.63 9.85
C ILE A 90 9.51 11.73 8.76
N PHE A 91 8.22 11.65 9.10
CA PHE A 91 7.13 11.45 8.13
C PHE A 91 6.24 12.66 7.82
N LYS A 92 6.56 13.84 8.35
CA LYS A 92 5.96 15.10 7.88
C LYS A 92 6.86 15.78 6.84
N LEU A 93 7.34 15.04 5.85
CA LEU A 93 7.86 15.64 4.62
C LEU A 93 6.63 16.07 3.80
N GLU A 94 6.08 17.24 4.14
CA GLU A 94 4.98 17.83 3.39
C GLU A 94 5.34 17.88 1.90
N GLY A 95 4.48 17.30 1.06
CA GLY A 95 4.67 17.23 -0.40
C GLY A 95 5.23 15.91 -0.94
N ILE A 96 5.83 15.04 -0.11
CA ILE A 96 6.30 13.72 -0.59
C ILE A 96 5.15 12.71 -0.53
N PRO A 97 4.91 11.93 -1.61
CA PRO A 97 3.94 10.83 -1.58
C PRO A 97 4.28 9.84 -0.45
N ASN A 98 3.37 9.75 0.53
CA ASN A 98 3.50 8.83 1.67
C ASN A 98 2.62 7.59 1.55
N LYS A 99 1.94 7.44 0.41
CA LYS A 99 1.08 6.30 0.08
C LYS A 99 1.36 5.80 -1.33
N ASP A 100 1.20 4.52 -1.54
CA ASP A 100 1.08 3.96 -2.89
C ASP A 100 -0.28 4.39 -3.46
N LEU A 101 -0.28 5.09 -4.60
CA LEU A 101 -1.50 5.63 -5.19
C LEU A 101 -2.44 4.53 -5.71
N ALA A 102 -1.92 3.34 -5.98
CA ALA A 102 -2.71 2.23 -6.49
C ALA A 102 -3.38 1.42 -5.35
N THR A 103 -2.66 1.15 -4.25
CA THR A 103 -3.19 0.35 -3.14
C THR A 103 -3.79 1.18 -2.00
N GLY A 104 -3.33 2.44 -1.87
CA GLY A 104 -3.64 3.32 -0.75
C GLY A 104 -2.86 3.01 0.53
N GLU A 105 -1.96 2.03 0.48
CA GLU A 105 -1.14 1.63 1.63
C GLU A 105 -0.08 2.69 1.93
N MET A 106 0.19 2.90 3.21
CA MET A 106 1.24 3.81 3.66
C MET A 106 2.60 3.24 3.28
N LEU A 107 3.47 4.09 2.74
CA LEU A 107 4.83 3.70 2.39
C LEU A 107 5.68 3.56 3.65
N LEU A 108 6.50 2.52 3.69
CA LEU A 108 7.54 2.34 4.70
C LEU A 108 8.63 3.43 4.53
N PRO A 109 9.36 3.79 5.60
CA PRO A 109 10.36 4.86 5.53
C PRO A 109 11.45 4.57 4.50
N GLU A 110 11.81 3.29 4.38
CA GLU A 110 12.78 2.80 3.40
C GLU A 110 12.28 2.97 1.97
N GLN A 111 10.98 2.77 1.71
CA GLN A 111 10.37 2.98 0.41
C GLN A 111 10.32 4.47 0.05
N VAL A 112 9.96 5.33 1.01
CA VAL A 112 9.98 6.79 0.81
C VAL A 112 11.40 7.26 0.50
N LYS A 113 12.39 6.80 1.27
CA LYS A 113 13.80 7.11 1.02
C LYS A 113 14.25 6.64 -0.36
N ALA A 114 13.95 5.40 -0.75
CA ALA A 114 14.29 4.87 -2.06
C ALA A 114 13.62 5.66 -3.20
N LEU A 115 12.37 6.10 -3.00
CA LEU A 115 11.65 6.94 -3.95
C LEU A 115 12.32 8.32 -4.09
N MET A 116 12.76 8.93 -2.99
CA MET A 116 13.53 10.18 -3.01
C MET A 116 14.88 10.02 -3.71
N ASP A 117 15.63 8.97 -3.38
CA ASP A 117 16.93 8.67 -3.99
C ASP A 117 16.76 8.47 -5.51
N TYR A 118 15.69 7.80 -5.95
CA TYR A 118 15.33 7.65 -7.35
C TYR A 118 15.01 9.01 -8.01
N ALA A 119 14.21 9.86 -7.35
CA ALA A 119 13.86 11.18 -7.86
C ALA A 119 15.13 12.04 -8.06
N PHE A 120 16.00 12.09 -7.05
CA PHE A 120 17.23 12.87 -7.12
C PHE A 120 18.20 12.35 -8.18
N LYS A 121 18.33 11.02 -8.34
CA LYS A 121 19.16 10.40 -9.36
C LYS A 121 18.80 10.89 -10.78
N TYR A 122 17.51 11.11 -11.05
CA TYR A 122 17.02 11.52 -12.37
C TYR A 122 16.61 13.00 -12.45
N HIS A 123 17.07 13.82 -11.51
CA HIS A 123 16.77 15.25 -11.45
C HIS A 123 15.26 15.56 -11.45
N LEU A 124 14.46 14.74 -10.77
CA LEU A 124 13.04 14.96 -10.52
C LEU A 124 12.83 15.59 -9.13
N ASP A 125 11.73 16.30 -8.97
CA ASP A 125 11.34 16.92 -7.70
C ASP A 125 10.25 16.07 -7.01
N PRO A 126 10.59 15.31 -5.96
CA PRO A 126 9.63 14.46 -5.27
C PRO A 126 8.57 15.27 -4.52
N PHE A 127 8.84 16.55 -4.19
CA PHE A 127 7.91 17.42 -3.46
C PHE A 127 6.84 18.04 -4.37
N ARG A 128 7.08 18.07 -5.68
CA ARG A 128 6.12 18.53 -6.70
C ARG A 128 5.28 17.41 -7.30
N GLY A 129 5.42 16.18 -6.80
CA GLY A 129 4.71 15.02 -7.35
C GLY A 129 5.18 14.60 -8.74
N HIS A 130 6.45 14.89 -9.11
CA HIS A 130 7.04 14.40 -10.36
C HIS A 130 7.19 12.87 -10.37
N LEU A 131 7.26 12.28 -9.18
CA LEU A 131 7.41 10.85 -8.96
C LEU A 131 6.42 10.39 -7.91
N VAL A 132 5.74 9.27 -8.17
CA VAL A 132 4.78 8.63 -7.27
C VAL A 132 5.05 7.13 -7.20
N LEU A 133 4.54 6.45 -6.18
CA LEU A 133 4.57 4.98 -6.13
C LEU A 133 3.22 4.42 -6.60
N MET A 134 3.25 3.45 -7.51
CA MET A 134 2.08 2.70 -7.94
C MET A 134 2.40 1.21 -8.01
N TYR A 135 1.63 0.38 -7.30
CA TYR A 135 1.82 -1.07 -7.24
C TYR A 135 3.25 -1.46 -6.84
N GLY A 136 3.84 -0.75 -5.89
CA GLY A 136 5.20 -0.97 -5.40
C GLY A 136 6.31 -0.52 -6.37
N LYS A 137 5.98 0.13 -7.49
CA LYS A 137 6.95 0.60 -8.48
C LYS A 137 6.95 2.13 -8.58
N PRO A 138 8.13 2.76 -8.76
CA PRO A 138 8.19 4.20 -9.02
C PRO A 138 7.57 4.50 -10.39
N TYR A 139 6.72 5.52 -10.44
CA TYR A 139 6.04 5.99 -11.63
C TYR A 139 6.28 7.48 -11.80
N ILE A 140 6.81 7.89 -12.95
CA ILE A 140 7.06 9.30 -13.28
C ILE A 140 5.80 9.90 -13.86
N THR A 141 5.30 10.97 -13.26
CA THR A 141 4.06 11.63 -13.70
C THR A 141 4.30 12.42 -14.99
N ILE A 142 3.22 12.86 -15.64
CA ILE A 142 3.33 13.73 -16.83
C ILE A 142 4.10 15.02 -16.49
N ASP A 143 3.86 15.60 -15.31
CA ASP A 143 4.54 16.79 -14.83
C ASP A 143 6.04 16.51 -14.63
N GLY A 144 6.40 15.31 -14.16
CA GLY A 144 7.79 14.86 -14.10
C GLY A 144 8.47 14.82 -15.47
N TYR A 145 7.78 14.30 -16.50
CA TYR A 145 8.33 14.31 -17.86
C TYR A 145 8.40 15.71 -18.48
N LEU A 146 7.40 16.56 -18.27
CA LEU A 146 7.43 17.95 -18.73
C LEU A 146 8.58 18.72 -18.08
N TYR A 147 8.80 18.52 -16.78
CA TYR A 147 9.91 19.11 -16.06
C TYR A 147 11.26 18.58 -16.55
N HIS A 148 11.38 17.27 -16.76
CA HIS A 148 12.59 16.67 -17.30
C HIS A 148 12.91 17.17 -18.72
N ALA A 149 11.90 17.27 -19.58
CA ALA A 149 12.02 17.87 -20.90
C ALA A 149 12.47 19.33 -20.83
N PHE A 150 11.93 20.12 -19.89
CA PHE A 150 12.37 21.49 -19.64
C PHE A 150 13.85 21.56 -19.21
N ILE A 151 14.30 20.66 -18.32
CA ILE A 151 15.71 20.59 -17.88
C ILE A 151 16.65 20.21 -19.04
N SER A 152 16.20 19.36 -19.97
CA SER A 152 17.04 18.91 -21.10
C SER A 152 17.52 20.05 -22.01
N ARG A 153 16.83 21.20 -21.96
CA ARG A 153 17.05 22.38 -22.84
C ARG A 153 16.95 22.09 -24.34
N GLN A 154 16.42 20.94 -24.72
CA GLN A 154 16.18 20.62 -26.13
C GLN A 154 14.86 21.27 -26.56
N PRO A 155 14.86 22.14 -27.59
CA PRO A 155 13.63 22.74 -28.08
C PRO A 155 12.75 21.69 -28.76
N TYR A 156 11.49 21.61 -28.33
CA TYR A 156 10.51 20.67 -28.88
C TYR A 156 9.13 21.31 -28.99
N THR A 157 8.29 20.70 -29.82
CA THR A 157 6.84 20.97 -29.87
C THR A 157 6.09 19.70 -29.47
N LEU A 158 5.05 19.86 -28.65
CA LEU A 158 4.13 18.78 -28.30
C LEU A 158 2.77 19.11 -28.93
N SER A 159 2.33 18.23 -29.84
CA SER A 159 1.00 18.31 -30.43
C SER A 159 0.21 17.09 -30.01
N SER A 160 -1.07 17.26 -29.68
CA SER A 160 -1.96 16.15 -29.37
C SER A 160 -3.35 16.37 -29.96
N ARG A 161 -3.99 15.29 -30.39
CA ARG A 161 -5.32 15.31 -31.01
C ARG A 161 -6.05 13.98 -30.84
N PRO A 162 -7.39 13.97 -30.97
CA PRO A 162 -8.13 12.72 -31.16
C PRO A 162 -7.58 11.92 -32.35
N MET A 163 -7.69 10.59 -32.27
CA MET A 163 -7.41 9.72 -33.41
C MET A 163 -8.40 9.98 -34.55
N LEU A 164 -7.93 9.89 -35.79
CA LEU A 164 -8.76 9.89 -36.99
C LEU A 164 -9.36 8.51 -37.19
N THR A 165 -10.47 8.41 -37.95
CA THR A 165 -11.16 7.14 -38.21
C THR A 165 -10.26 6.05 -38.82
N GLN A 166 -9.25 6.42 -39.62
CA GLN A 166 -8.28 5.46 -40.16
C GLN A 166 -7.34 4.90 -39.06
N GLU A 167 -6.90 5.76 -38.14
CA GLU A 167 -6.05 5.40 -37.02
C GLU A 167 -6.83 4.56 -36.00
N GLU A 168 -8.08 4.92 -35.72
CA GLU A 168 -8.99 4.12 -34.88
C GLU A 168 -9.12 2.69 -35.41
N LYS A 169 -9.27 2.52 -36.74
CA LYS A 169 -9.30 1.20 -37.37
C LYS A 169 -7.97 0.46 -37.22
N GLN A 170 -6.83 1.15 -37.39
CA GLN A 170 -5.50 0.57 -37.24
C GLN A 170 -5.24 0.07 -35.82
N TYR A 171 -5.61 0.87 -34.81
CA TYR A 171 -5.45 0.54 -33.40
C TYR A 171 -6.62 -0.29 -32.83
N LYS A 172 -7.59 -0.68 -33.67
CA LYS A 172 -8.78 -1.46 -33.30
C LYS A 172 -9.57 -0.83 -32.15
N ILE A 173 -9.72 0.49 -32.18
CA ILE A 173 -10.48 1.27 -31.20
C ILE A 173 -11.98 1.01 -31.42
N GLY A 174 -12.69 0.58 -30.38
CA GLY A 174 -14.13 0.37 -30.44
C GLY A 174 -14.89 1.69 -30.63
N LYS A 175 -16.13 1.62 -31.14
CA LYS A 175 -16.99 2.81 -31.37
C LYS A 175 -17.25 3.63 -30.10
N THR A 176 -17.19 2.98 -28.94
CA THR A 176 -17.42 3.55 -27.61
C THR A 176 -16.12 3.84 -26.88
N ASP A 177 -14.97 3.55 -27.47
CA ASP A 177 -13.67 3.79 -26.88
C ASP A 177 -13.15 5.16 -27.31
N HIS A 178 -12.18 5.68 -26.57
CA HIS A 178 -11.57 6.98 -26.84
C HIS A 178 -10.09 6.81 -27.13
N GLY A 179 -9.68 7.18 -28.35
CA GLY A 179 -8.29 7.16 -28.80
C GLY A 179 -7.72 8.57 -28.97
N TRP A 180 -6.47 8.76 -28.54
CA TRP A 180 -5.73 10.01 -28.67
C TRP A 180 -4.30 9.73 -29.16
N LEU A 181 -3.78 10.64 -29.98
CA LEU A 181 -2.39 10.63 -30.43
C LEU A 181 -1.71 11.90 -29.95
N ALA A 182 -0.46 11.76 -29.51
CA ALA A 182 0.41 12.88 -29.23
C ALA A 182 1.75 12.66 -29.94
N THR A 183 2.31 13.73 -30.49
CA THR A 183 3.61 13.71 -31.16
C THR A 183 4.48 14.81 -30.57
N VAL A 184 5.66 14.40 -30.10
CA VAL A 184 6.75 15.31 -29.76
C VAL A 184 7.65 15.43 -30.98
N THR A 185 7.92 16.65 -31.42
CA THR A 185 8.85 16.93 -32.53
C THR A 185 9.97 17.82 -32.02
N PHE A 186 11.21 17.37 -32.14
CA PHE A 186 12.39 18.20 -31.82
C PHE A 186 12.62 19.23 -32.91
N THR A 187 12.70 20.50 -32.54
CA THR A 187 12.74 21.61 -33.50
C THR A 187 14.03 21.64 -34.32
N GLU A 188 15.15 21.19 -33.73
CA GLU A 188 16.46 21.22 -34.37
C GLU A 188 16.71 20.01 -35.28
N SER A 189 16.33 18.81 -34.83
CA SER A 189 16.60 17.57 -35.58
C SER A 189 15.44 17.13 -36.48
N GLY A 190 14.22 17.62 -36.23
CA GLY A 190 13.01 17.13 -36.88
C GLY A 190 12.58 15.72 -36.43
N ASN A 191 13.29 15.10 -35.49
CA ASN A 191 12.93 13.78 -34.97
C ASN A 191 11.57 13.83 -34.28
N THR A 192 10.74 12.83 -34.56
CA THR A 192 9.38 12.74 -34.01
C THR A 192 9.20 11.49 -33.16
N PHE A 193 8.47 11.65 -32.05
CA PHE A 193 8.11 10.57 -31.15
C PHE A 193 6.61 10.61 -30.89
N THR A 194 5.92 9.58 -31.34
CA THR A 194 4.46 9.47 -31.18
C THR A 194 4.12 8.60 -29.98
N GLY A 195 3.13 9.01 -29.21
CA GLY A 195 2.51 8.24 -28.13
C GLY A 195 1.01 8.07 -28.38
N THR A 196 0.45 6.95 -27.92
CA THR A 196 -0.98 6.65 -28.04
C THR A 196 -1.61 6.59 -26.67
N GLY A 197 -2.84 7.06 -26.57
CA GLY A 197 -3.62 6.98 -25.33
C GLY A 197 -5.01 6.46 -25.66
N ILE A 198 -5.38 5.35 -25.03
CA ILE A 198 -6.64 4.67 -25.28
C ILE A 198 -7.35 4.48 -23.95
N VAL A 199 -8.65 4.76 -23.94
CA VAL A 199 -9.56 4.47 -22.84
C VAL A 199 -10.70 3.64 -23.40
N THR A 200 -10.87 2.42 -22.90
CA THR A 200 -11.91 1.51 -23.40
C THR A 200 -13.21 1.70 -22.64
N TYR A 201 -14.32 1.32 -23.28
CA TYR A 201 -15.64 1.30 -22.67
C TYR A 201 -15.71 0.39 -21.44
N GLU A 202 -15.00 -0.74 -21.48
CA GLU A 202 -14.85 -1.62 -20.32
C GLU A 202 -14.21 -0.86 -19.16
N GLU A 203 -13.13 -0.11 -19.39
CA GLU A 203 -12.47 0.66 -18.34
C GLU A 203 -13.40 1.73 -17.73
N MET A 204 -14.21 2.39 -18.57
CA MET A 204 -15.18 3.41 -18.14
C MET A 204 -16.32 2.84 -17.31
N THR A 205 -16.71 1.58 -17.54
CA THR A 205 -17.89 0.96 -16.93
C THR A 205 -17.56 -0.07 -15.84
N THR A 206 -16.29 -0.47 -15.72
CA THR A 206 -15.83 -1.45 -14.74
C THR A 206 -16.17 -0.99 -13.33
N LYS A 207 -16.86 -1.85 -12.58
CA LYS A 207 -17.22 -1.63 -11.17
C LYS A 207 -16.06 -1.95 -10.24
N SER A 208 -16.05 -1.31 -9.06
CA SER A 208 -15.05 -1.58 -8.03
C SER A 208 -15.24 -3.00 -7.47
N PRO A 209 -14.17 -3.81 -7.36
CA PRO A 209 -14.27 -5.14 -6.75
C PRO A 209 -14.61 -5.09 -5.26
N ARG A 210 -14.40 -3.94 -4.60
CA ARG A 210 -14.74 -3.73 -3.19
C ARG A 210 -16.19 -3.28 -2.98
N ASP A 211 -16.77 -2.58 -3.97
CA ASP A 211 -18.10 -1.97 -3.87
C ASP A 211 -18.74 -1.90 -5.27
N ASN A 212 -19.64 -2.83 -5.57
CA ASN A 212 -20.31 -2.95 -6.87
C ASN A 212 -21.28 -1.79 -7.19
N THR A 213 -21.50 -0.87 -6.26
CA THR A 213 -22.28 0.36 -6.51
C THR A 213 -21.41 1.48 -7.09
N LYS A 214 -20.07 1.35 -6.99
CA LYS A 214 -19.12 2.37 -7.44
C LYS A 214 -18.34 1.90 -8.66
N LEU A 215 -17.95 2.86 -9.49
CA LEU A 215 -17.00 2.62 -10.58
C LEU A 215 -15.60 2.39 -10.02
N ARG A 216 -14.83 1.54 -10.69
CA ARG A 216 -13.42 1.25 -10.34
C ARG A 216 -12.56 2.51 -10.43
N SER A 217 -12.80 3.33 -11.46
CA SER A 217 -12.13 4.60 -11.65
C SER A 217 -13.13 5.67 -12.08
N PRO A 218 -13.66 6.47 -11.13
CA PRO A 218 -14.61 7.53 -11.45
C PRO A 218 -14.04 8.53 -12.48
N VAL A 219 -12.75 8.84 -12.38
CA VAL A 219 -12.08 9.79 -13.30
C VAL A 219 -12.11 9.30 -14.75
N VAL A 220 -11.90 7.99 -14.97
CA VAL A 220 -11.97 7.40 -16.32
C VAL A 220 -13.36 7.58 -16.92
N ALA A 221 -14.40 7.39 -16.12
CA ALA A 221 -15.78 7.50 -16.59
C ALA A 221 -16.24 8.95 -16.80
N PHE A 222 -15.82 9.88 -15.94
CA PHE A 222 -16.20 11.30 -16.05
C PHE A 222 -15.41 12.04 -17.14
N HIS A 223 -14.13 11.69 -17.35
CA HIS A 223 -13.23 12.41 -18.24
C HIS A 223 -12.37 11.49 -19.13
N PRO A 224 -12.98 10.58 -19.91
CA PRO A 224 -12.23 9.59 -20.69
C PRO A 224 -11.32 10.22 -21.74
N TRP A 225 -11.78 11.29 -22.41
CA TRP A 225 -10.99 12.02 -23.41
C TRP A 225 -9.73 12.64 -22.82
N GLN A 226 -9.84 13.29 -21.65
CA GLN A 226 -8.69 13.90 -20.98
C GLN A 226 -7.69 12.84 -20.53
N LEU A 227 -8.17 11.67 -20.10
CA LEU A 227 -7.29 10.57 -19.72
C LEU A 227 -6.59 9.95 -20.94
N ALA A 228 -7.30 9.76 -22.05
CA ALA A 228 -6.71 9.33 -23.31
C ALA A 228 -5.63 10.30 -23.78
N GLN A 229 -5.92 11.61 -23.77
CA GLN A 229 -4.93 12.66 -24.05
C GLN A 229 -3.70 12.56 -23.15
N LYS A 230 -3.90 12.53 -21.83
CA LYS A 230 -2.80 12.45 -20.85
C LYS A 230 -1.93 11.21 -21.04
N ARG A 231 -2.53 10.06 -21.37
CA ARG A 231 -1.79 8.82 -21.69
C ARG A 231 -0.97 8.96 -22.96
N ALA A 232 -1.54 9.56 -24.01
CA ALA A 232 -0.84 9.78 -25.27
C ALA A 232 0.37 10.71 -25.09
N GLU A 233 0.17 11.85 -24.42
CA GLU A 233 1.23 12.83 -24.13
C GLU A 233 2.32 12.21 -23.25
N TRP A 234 1.93 11.47 -22.20
CA TRP A 234 2.88 10.77 -21.34
C TRP A 234 3.72 9.76 -22.13
N GLN A 235 3.12 8.96 -23.01
CA GLN A 235 3.87 8.01 -23.85
C GLN A 235 4.81 8.72 -24.82
N ALA A 236 4.36 9.80 -25.47
CA ALA A 236 5.16 10.56 -26.42
C ALA A 236 6.38 11.19 -25.73
N LEU A 237 6.16 11.85 -24.59
CA LEU A 237 7.22 12.45 -23.78
C LEU A 237 8.19 11.41 -23.24
N ARG A 238 7.70 10.26 -22.77
CA ARG A 238 8.56 9.17 -22.30
C ARG A 238 9.49 8.63 -23.38
N ARG A 239 9.02 8.59 -24.64
CA ARG A 239 9.82 8.14 -25.78
C ARG A 239 10.83 9.20 -26.21
N ALA A 240 10.43 10.47 -26.21
CA ALA A 240 11.30 11.59 -26.59
C ALA A 240 12.37 11.90 -25.53
N PHE A 241 12.02 11.76 -24.25
CA PHE A 241 12.87 12.09 -23.10
C PHE A 241 12.93 10.89 -22.14
N PRO A 242 13.68 9.83 -22.50
CA PRO A 242 13.76 8.62 -21.67
C PRO A 242 14.44 8.92 -20.33
N ILE A 243 13.82 8.46 -19.24
CA ILE A 243 14.36 8.54 -17.87
C ILE A 243 14.69 7.13 -17.40
N GLY A 244 15.91 6.96 -16.89
CA GLY A 244 16.52 5.64 -16.77
C GLY A 244 17.25 5.34 -18.08
N GLU A 245 18.57 5.16 -18.00
CA GLU A 245 19.39 4.77 -19.14
C GLU A 245 18.76 3.55 -19.84
N SER A 246 18.96 3.46 -21.15
CA SER A 246 18.83 2.20 -21.86
C SER A 246 19.52 1.13 -21.02
N GLN A 247 18.76 0.16 -20.51
CA GLN A 247 19.34 -1.09 -20.04
C GLN A 247 19.95 -1.76 -21.28
N GLU A 248 21.17 -1.37 -21.62
CA GLU A 248 22.11 -2.22 -22.35
C GLU A 248 22.70 -3.24 -21.37
#